data_AF-A0A3C0AT56-F1
#
_entry.id   AF-A0A3C0AT56-F1
#
_cell.length_a   1.000
_cell.length_b   1.000
_cell.length_c   1.000
_cell.angle_alpha   90.00
_cell.angle_beta   90.00
_cell.angle_gamma   90.00
#
_symmetry.space_group_name_H-M   'P 1'
#
loop_
_entity.id
_entity.type
_entity.pdbx_description
1 polymer ?
#
loop_
_entity_poly.entity_id
_entity_poly.type
_entity_poly.pdbx_seq_one_letter_code
_entity_poly.pdbx_strand_id
1 'polypeptide(L)'
;MNNQENISALKALTCELVNKTLQEIRTHREEHSLTDEPRLVIPEYLLVEALEYLSGAWDLILSGRPKAAVALSRWVVEASINLYWVVKGMPEDADDRLKALVGEALRNEASLLKGLSKIWPEKANVLSEIAGRASEVRTQNLDIETNLQGLENRIKEADMPPSLYSVYRICCAAAHPAVKVWEKFQEDGSNGPGSLIDTYTACWMAAQSIFHLVIGSYMLTKIEIRDDEFPQKWWTDKVEPLLDQIKRTSLGSVNTSEQ
;
A
#
# COMPACT_ATOMS: atom_id res chain seq x y z
N MET A 1 -27.78 -7.65 0.70
CA MET A 1 -26.56 -7.53 1.52
C MET A 1 -26.35 -6.07 1.84
N ASN A 2 -26.15 -5.75 3.11
CA ASN A 2 -25.83 -4.40 3.57
C ASN A 2 -24.40 -4.05 3.12
N ASN A 3 -24.12 -2.80 2.73
CA ASN A 3 -22.78 -2.34 2.39
C ASN A 3 -21.74 -2.73 3.46
N GLN A 4 -22.14 -2.72 4.73
CA GLN A 4 -21.26 -3.10 5.83
C GLN A 4 -20.83 -4.57 5.79
N GLU A 5 -21.70 -5.48 5.33
CA GLU A 5 -21.37 -6.90 5.12
C GLU A 5 -20.36 -7.06 3.98
N ASN A 6 -20.57 -6.34 2.88
CA ASN A 6 -19.65 -6.35 1.73
C ASN A 6 -18.28 -5.80 2.07
N ILE A 7 -18.22 -4.69 2.81
CA ILE A 7 -16.96 -4.10 3.28
C ILE A 7 -16.24 -5.05 4.23
N SER A 8 -16.97 -5.72 5.12
CA SER A 8 -16.40 -6.72 6.04
C SER A 8 -15.87 -7.94 5.29
N ALA A 9 -16.58 -8.39 4.26
CA ALA A 9 -16.12 -9.47 3.38
C ALA A 9 -14.86 -9.06 2.59
N LEU A 10 -14.79 -7.85 2.06
CA LEU A 10 -13.58 -7.32 1.40
C LEU A 10 -12.39 -7.22 2.36
N LYS A 11 -12.62 -6.77 3.59
CA LYS A 11 -11.60 -6.79 4.66
C LYS A 11 -11.08 -8.21 4.88
N ALA A 12 -11.97 -9.18 5.06
CA ALA A 12 -11.58 -10.57 5.26
C ALA A 12 -10.79 -11.14 4.07
N LEU A 13 -11.26 -10.92 2.84
CA LEU A 13 -10.62 -11.40 1.61
C LEU A 13 -9.21 -10.82 1.41
N THR A 14 -9.03 -9.53 1.66
CA THR A 14 -7.72 -8.88 1.51
C THR A 14 -6.74 -9.33 2.59
N CYS A 15 -7.19 -9.48 3.84
CA CYS A 15 -6.36 -10.05 4.91
C CYS A 15 -5.99 -11.52 4.63
N GLU A 16 -6.95 -12.33 4.13
CA GLU A 16 -6.70 -13.72 3.76
C GLU A 16 -5.65 -13.81 2.66
N LEU A 17 -5.74 -12.95 1.64
CA LEU A 17 -4.76 -12.92 0.54
C LEU A 17 -3.35 -12.65 1.06
N VAL A 18 -3.16 -11.64 1.91
CA VAL A 18 -1.85 -11.31 2.50
C VAL A 18 -1.32 -12.47 3.35
N ASN A 19 -2.15 -13.05 4.21
CA ASN A 19 -1.74 -14.15 5.08
C ASN A 19 -1.34 -15.40 4.29
N LYS A 20 -2.05 -15.72 3.21
CA LYS A 20 -1.69 -16.83 2.32
C LYS A 20 -0.35 -16.59 1.64
N THR A 21 -0.16 -15.42 1.05
CA THR A 21 1.12 -15.06 0.41
C THR A 21 2.28 -15.09 1.41
N LEU A 22 2.08 -14.59 2.64
CA LEU A 22 3.08 -14.71 3.71
C LEU A 22 3.43 -16.16 4.04
N GLN A 23 2.42 -17.02 4.16
CA GLN A 23 2.62 -18.43 4.46
C GLN A 23 3.38 -19.14 3.33
N GLU A 24 3.07 -18.84 2.08
CA GLU A 24 3.75 -19.40 0.91
C GLU A 24 5.22 -18.96 0.84
N ILE A 25 5.52 -17.68 1.06
CA ILE A 25 6.91 -17.18 1.11
C ILE A 25 7.69 -17.88 2.22
N ARG A 26 7.12 -18.01 3.42
CA ARG A 26 7.76 -18.67 4.55
C ARG A 26 8.01 -20.15 4.29
N THR A 27 7.01 -20.84 3.74
CA THR A 27 7.12 -22.27 3.37
C THR A 27 8.20 -22.47 2.33
N HIS A 28 8.21 -21.66 1.26
CA HIS A 28 9.23 -21.72 0.21
C HIS A 28 10.64 -21.48 0.77
N ARG A 29 10.78 -20.51 1.69
CA ARG A 29 12.05 -20.20 2.37
C ARG A 29 12.56 -21.39 3.18
N GLU A 30 11.68 -22.03 3.94
CA GLU A 30 12.00 -23.19 4.77
C GLU A 30 12.38 -24.41 3.91
N GLU A 31 11.58 -24.72 2.89
CA GLU A 31 11.80 -25.87 1.99
C GLU A 31 13.14 -25.80 1.24
N HIS A 32 13.57 -24.58 0.88
CA HIS A 32 14.79 -24.35 0.10
C HIS A 32 15.98 -23.88 0.96
N SER A 33 15.82 -23.79 2.29
CA SER A 33 16.86 -23.31 3.22
C SER A 33 17.43 -21.92 2.87
N LEU A 34 16.55 -20.99 2.46
CA LEU A 34 16.91 -19.64 1.96
C LEU A 34 16.74 -18.54 3.03
N THR A 35 17.25 -18.77 4.24
CA THR A 35 16.89 -17.99 5.45
C THR A 35 17.09 -16.48 5.34
N ASP A 36 18.09 -16.02 4.59
CA ASP A 36 18.47 -14.60 4.51
C ASP A 36 18.38 -14.03 3.09
N GLU A 37 17.68 -14.70 2.16
CA GLU A 37 17.68 -14.26 0.77
C GLU A 37 16.82 -12.98 0.62
N PRO A 38 17.39 -11.83 0.19
CA PRO A 38 16.68 -10.56 0.19
C PRO A 38 15.39 -10.57 -0.65
N ARG A 39 15.36 -11.34 -1.74
CA ARG A 39 14.17 -11.51 -2.59
C ARG A 39 12.97 -12.17 -1.89
N LEU A 40 13.20 -12.83 -0.74
CA LEU A 40 12.17 -13.43 0.10
C LEU A 40 11.88 -12.59 1.35
N VAL A 41 12.93 -12.09 2.01
CA VAL A 41 12.81 -11.32 3.27
C VAL A 41 12.10 -9.98 3.07
N ILE A 42 12.40 -9.27 1.98
CA ILE A 42 11.81 -7.96 1.68
C ILE A 42 10.30 -8.03 1.43
N PRO A 43 9.79 -8.88 0.52
CA PRO A 43 8.35 -9.00 0.33
C PRO A 43 7.65 -9.53 1.57
N GLU A 44 8.27 -10.42 2.35
CA GLU A 44 7.72 -10.85 3.66
C GLU A 44 7.55 -9.66 4.62
N TYR A 45 8.60 -8.85 4.81
CA TYR A 45 8.54 -7.66 5.65
C TYR A 45 7.42 -6.70 5.22
N LEU A 46 7.35 -6.38 3.92
CA LEU A 46 6.34 -5.46 3.40
C LEU A 46 4.92 -6.00 3.57
N LEU A 47 4.71 -7.31 3.42
CA LEU A 47 3.42 -7.95 3.63
C LEU A 47 3.02 -7.98 5.12
N VAL A 48 3.97 -8.21 6.04
CA VAL A 48 3.72 -8.15 7.49
C VAL A 48 3.28 -6.74 7.89
N GLU A 49 4.03 -5.72 7.50
CA GLU A 49 3.72 -4.32 7.82
C GLU A 49 2.39 -3.89 7.18
N ALA A 50 2.10 -4.34 5.94
CA ALA A 50 0.87 -3.99 5.24
C ALA A 50 -0.40 -4.40 6.00
N LEU A 51 -0.37 -5.42 6.86
CA LEU A 51 -1.55 -5.86 7.63
C LEU A 51 -2.10 -4.76 8.56
N GLU A 52 -1.23 -3.97 9.19
CA GLU A 52 -1.66 -2.89 10.08
C GLU A 52 -2.34 -1.76 9.28
N TYR A 53 -1.69 -1.32 8.20
CA TYR A 53 -2.24 -0.30 7.30
C TYR A 53 -3.54 -0.75 6.64
N LEU A 54 -3.63 -2.02 6.23
CA LEU A 54 -4.82 -2.62 5.66
C LEU A 54 -5.98 -2.67 6.66
N SER A 55 -5.74 -3.20 7.87
CA SER A 55 -6.80 -3.26 8.88
C SER A 55 -7.29 -1.87 9.23
N GLY A 56 -6.37 -0.92 9.46
CA GLY A 56 -6.73 0.46 9.76
C GLY A 56 -7.52 1.12 8.62
N ALA A 57 -7.18 0.84 7.36
CA ALA A 57 -7.90 1.41 6.21
C ALA A 57 -9.34 0.89 6.18
N TRP A 58 -9.55 -0.41 6.37
CA TRP A 58 -10.90 -0.98 6.42
C TRP A 58 -11.71 -0.50 7.63
N ASP A 59 -11.08 -0.34 8.80
CA ASP A 59 -11.75 0.17 10.00
C ASP A 59 -12.20 1.63 9.82
N LEU A 60 -11.38 2.43 9.11
CA LEU A 60 -11.74 3.79 8.72
C LEU A 60 -12.89 3.82 7.70
N ILE A 61 -12.92 2.89 6.74
CA ILE A 61 -14.05 2.76 5.80
C ILE A 61 -15.33 2.41 6.55
N LEU A 62 -15.29 1.40 7.42
CA LEU A 62 -16.44 0.96 8.25
C LEU A 62 -16.93 2.06 9.19
N SER A 63 -16.02 2.94 9.64
CA SER A 63 -16.34 4.10 10.49
C SER A 63 -16.78 5.33 9.71
N GLY A 64 -17.01 5.23 8.39
CA GLY A 64 -17.47 6.36 7.56
C GLY A 64 -16.39 7.40 7.27
N ARG A 65 -15.11 7.01 7.27
CA ARG A 65 -13.95 7.88 7.02
C ARG A 65 -13.16 7.45 5.76
N PRO A 66 -13.80 7.38 4.57
CA PRO A 66 -13.19 6.84 3.35
C PRO A 66 -11.90 7.56 2.93
N LYS A 67 -11.81 8.89 3.12
CA LYS A 67 -10.60 9.66 2.82
C LYS A 67 -9.41 9.28 3.67
N ALA A 68 -9.64 9.12 4.97
CA ALA A 68 -8.59 8.70 5.90
C ALA A 68 -8.10 7.29 5.54
N ALA A 69 -9.01 6.42 5.11
CA ALA A 69 -8.65 5.10 4.59
C ALA A 69 -7.80 5.17 3.32
N VAL A 70 -8.14 6.04 2.36
CA VAL A 70 -7.31 6.24 1.14
C VAL A 70 -5.94 6.82 1.50
N ALA A 71 -5.86 7.77 2.41
CA ALA A 71 -4.59 8.30 2.90
C ALA A 71 -3.74 7.21 3.58
N LEU A 72 -4.36 6.30 4.33
CA LEU A 72 -3.68 5.20 4.99
C LEU A 72 -3.22 4.11 4.01
N SER A 73 -3.99 3.88 2.93
CA SER A 73 -3.65 2.95 1.84
C SER A 73 -2.39 3.37 1.08
N ARG A 74 -1.96 4.64 1.19
CA ARG A 74 -0.75 5.18 0.57
C ARG A 74 0.47 4.31 0.82
N TRP A 75 0.68 3.86 2.05
CA TRP A 75 1.86 3.10 2.42
C TRP A 75 1.94 1.77 1.65
N VAL A 76 0.82 1.05 1.57
CA VAL A 76 0.72 -0.24 0.86
C VAL A 76 0.98 -0.05 -0.63
N VAL A 77 0.50 1.06 -1.20
CA VAL A 77 0.72 1.42 -2.61
C VAL A 77 2.19 1.77 -2.86
N GLU A 78 2.84 2.53 -1.97
CA GLU A 78 4.27 2.84 -2.05
C GLU A 78 5.11 1.55 -1.99
N ALA A 79 4.78 0.64 -1.07
CA ALA A 79 5.42 -0.67 -0.98
C ALA A 79 5.26 -1.48 -2.28
N SER A 80 4.06 -1.47 -2.86
CA SER A 80 3.78 -2.12 -4.15
C SER A 80 4.65 -1.55 -5.27
N ILE A 81 4.71 -0.22 -5.41
CA ILE A 81 5.53 0.46 -6.43
C ILE A 81 7.00 0.04 -6.29
N ASN A 82 7.49 0.02 -5.06
CA ASN A 82 8.87 -0.39 -4.78
C ASN A 82 9.12 -1.84 -5.23
N LEU A 83 8.18 -2.78 -5.01
CA LEU A 83 8.33 -4.15 -5.50
C LEU A 83 8.30 -4.25 -7.03
N TYR A 84 7.33 -3.60 -7.70
CA TYR A 84 7.25 -3.62 -9.17
C TYR A 84 8.51 -3.06 -9.84
N TRP A 85 9.13 -2.06 -9.24
CA TRP A 85 10.41 -1.53 -9.69
C TRP A 85 11.57 -2.51 -9.60
N VAL A 86 11.60 -3.32 -8.54
CA VAL A 86 12.60 -4.39 -8.42
C VAL A 86 12.35 -5.42 -9.53
N VAL A 87 11.10 -5.86 -9.70
CA VAL A 87 10.70 -6.89 -10.66
C VAL A 87 10.97 -6.49 -12.13
N LYS A 88 10.60 -5.28 -12.53
CA LYS A 88 10.74 -4.81 -13.94
C LYS A 88 12.19 -4.67 -14.40
N GLY A 89 13.17 -4.79 -13.51
CA GLY A 89 14.58 -4.58 -13.77
C GLY A 89 15.38 -5.69 -14.43
N MET A 90 14.78 -6.84 -14.74
CA MET A 90 15.49 -8.09 -15.05
C MET A 90 16.31 -8.68 -13.87
N PRO A 91 16.61 -10.00 -13.86
CA PRO A 91 17.14 -10.71 -12.69
C PRO A 91 18.53 -10.27 -12.24
N GLU A 92 19.32 -9.66 -13.12
CA GLU A 92 20.74 -9.39 -12.90
C GLU A 92 20.98 -8.18 -11.97
N ASP A 93 19.97 -7.32 -11.82
CA ASP A 93 20.00 -6.13 -10.93
C ASP A 93 19.11 -6.30 -9.69
N ALA A 94 18.52 -7.49 -9.47
CA ALA A 94 17.54 -7.70 -8.40
C ALA A 94 18.14 -7.34 -7.03
N ASP A 95 19.38 -7.76 -6.77
CA ASP A 95 20.08 -7.47 -5.51
C ASP A 95 20.32 -5.97 -5.30
N ASP A 96 20.80 -5.25 -6.31
CA ASP A 96 21.06 -3.82 -6.19
C ASP A 96 19.76 -3.01 -6.03
N ARG A 97 18.65 -3.48 -6.61
CA ARG A 97 17.33 -2.87 -6.43
C ARG A 97 16.70 -3.22 -5.09
N LEU A 98 16.94 -4.43 -4.57
CA LEU A 98 16.56 -4.82 -3.22
C LEU A 98 17.33 -3.99 -2.19
N LYS A 99 18.63 -3.75 -2.41
CA LYS A 99 19.40 -2.76 -1.63
C LYS A 99 18.74 -1.39 -1.69
N ALA A 100 18.34 -0.92 -2.88
CA ALA A 100 17.64 0.37 -3.03
C ALA A 100 16.32 0.44 -2.24
N LEU A 101 15.53 -0.63 -2.24
CA LEU A 101 14.28 -0.73 -1.50
C LEU A 101 14.51 -0.73 0.02
N VAL A 102 15.47 -1.53 0.50
CA VAL A 102 15.91 -1.51 1.91
C VAL A 102 16.43 -0.12 2.29
N GLY A 103 17.19 0.53 1.41
CA GLY A 103 17.66 1.89 1.61
C GLY A 103 16.52 2.91 1.73
N GLU A 104 15.44 2.77 0.97
CA GLU A 104 14.25 3.63 1.12
C GLU A 104 13.47 3.33 2.41
N ALA A 105 13.35 2.06 2.80
CA ALA A 105 12.73 1.67 4.08
C ALA A 105 13.51 2.28 5.26
N LEU A 106 14.83 2.13 5.27
CA LEU A 106 15.71 2.72 6.29
C LEU A 106 15.64 4.25 6.31
N ARG A 107 15.50 4.91 5.15
CA ARG A 107 15.31 6.36 5.06
C ARG A 107 14.00 6.81 5.70
N ASN A 108 12.91 6.08 5.43
CA ASN A 108 11.59 6.35 6.00
C ASN A 108 11.59 6.11 7.52
N GLU A 109 12.18 5.02 7.97
CA GLU A 109 12.36 4.69 9.38
C GLU A 109 13.16 5.78 10.12
N ALA A 110 14.32 6.17 9.59
CA ALA A 110 15.13 7.24 10.17
C ALA A 110 14.37 8.57 10.25
N SER A 111 13.55 8.88 9.24
CA SER A 111 12.74 10.10 9.19
C SER A 111 11.61 10.07 10.23
N LEU A 112 10.93 8.92 10.38
CA LEU A 112 9.91 8.69 11.40
C LEU A 112 10.51 8.88 12.80
N LEU A 113 11.59 8.16 13.11
CA LEU A 113 12.23 8.18 14.42
C LEU A 113 12.74 9.58 14.80
N LYS A 114 13.26 10.36 13.84
CA LYS A 114 13.62 11.78 14.03
C LYS A 114 12.41 12.68 14.27
N GLY A 115 11.24 12.35 13.72
CA GLY A 115 9.98 13.03 14.03
C GLY A 115 9.52 12.71 15.45
N LEU A 116 9.53 11.42 15.81
CA LEU A 116 9.13 10.95 17.14
C LEU A 116 10.03 11.49 18.26
N SER A 117 11.33 11.63 18.02
CA SER A 117 12.27 12.20 19.00
C SER A 117 11.96 13.66 19.36
N LYS A 118 11.31 14.40 18.44
CA LYS A 118 10.84 15.78 18.70
C LYS A 118 9.53 15.82 19.49
N ILE A 119 8.71 14.78 19.37
CA ILE A 119 7.40 14.68 20.05
C ILE A 119 7.58 14.15 21.49
N TRP A 120 8.53 13.24 21.70
CA TRP A 120 8.82 12.62 23.01
C TRP A 120 10.27 12.86 23.45
N PRO A 121 10.56 14.04 24.05
CA PRO A 121 11.90 14.43 24.46
C PRO A 121 12.58 13.43 25.40
N GLU A 122 11.80 12.76 26.26
CA GLU A 122 12.29 11.75 27.19
C GLU A 122 12.84 10.48 26.52
N LYS A 123 12.45 10.24 25.26
CA LYS A 123 12.94 9.13 24.42
C LYS A 123 13.90 9.58 23.32
N ALA A 124 14.20 10.88 23.24
CA ALA A 124 14.89 11.47 22.10
C ALA A 124 16.26 10.86 21.83
N ASN A 125 17.03 10.54 22.88
CA ASN A 125 18.35 9.93 22.74
C ASN A 125 18.27 8.56 22.07
N VAL A 126 17.40 7.66 22.56
CA VAL A 126 17.23 6.31 22.02
C VAL A 126 16.70 6.36 20.58
N LEU A 127 15.69 7.18 20.31
CA LEU A 127 15.11 7.31 18.97
C LEU A 127 16.10 7.89 17.95
N SER A 128 16.90 8.88 18.35
CA SER A 128 17.91 9.48 17.46
C SER A 128 19.06 8.52 17.18
N GLU A 129 19.44 7.70 18.15
CA GLU A 129 20.48 6.66 17.97
C GLU A 129 20.02 5.59 16.98
N ILE A 130 18.78 5.11 17.07
CA ILE A 130 18.23 4.13 16.12
C ILE A 130 18.11 4.77 14.72
N ALA A 131 17.66 6.03 14.63
CA ALA A 131 17.61 6.76 13.36
C ALA A 131 19.01 6.94 12.73
N GLY A 132 20.03 7.14 13.56
CA GLY A 132 21.44 7.19 13.16
C GLY A 132 21.88 5.87 12.54
N ARG A 133 21.65 4.76 13.24
CA ARG A 133 21.97 3.40 12.76
C ARG A 133 21.28 3.07 11.43
N ALA A 134 19.99 3.38 11.29
CA ALA A 134 19.28 3.17 10.03
C ALA A 134 19.90 3.98 8.87
N SER A 135 20.34 5.21 9.15
CA SER A 135 21.04 6.05 8.17
C SER A 135 22.42 5.49 7.80
N GLU A 136 23.18 5.01 8.78
CA GLU A 136 24.51 4.40 8.59
C GLU A 136 24.44 3.13 7.76
N VAL A 137 23.52 2.21 8.06
CA VAL A 137 23.32 0.99 7.27
C VAL A 137 23.02 1.33 5.80
N ARG A 138 22.18 2.34 5.56
CA ARG A 138 21.83 2.79 4.21
C ARG A 138 23.04 3.33 3.44
N THR A 139 23.88 4.16 4.06
CA THR A 139 24.99 4.81 3.34
C THR A 139 26.25 3.96 3.31
N GLN A 140 26.61 3.28 4.40
CA GLN A 140 27.88 2.56 4.53
C GLN A 140 27.76 1.09 4.12
N ASN A 141 26.64 0.43 4.38
CA ASN A 141 26.50 -1.01 4.10
C ASN A 141 25.83 -1.29 2.76
N LEU A 142 25.02 -0.35 2.25
CA LEU A 142 24.28 -0.50 0.99
C LEU A 142 24.81 0.40 -0.14
N ASP A 143 25.76 1.30 0.14
CA ASP A 143 26.38 2.23 -0.83
C ASP A 143 25.37 3.14 -1.57
N ILE A 144 24.28 3.53 -0.90
CA ILE A 144 23.23 4.37 -1.49
C ILE A 144 23.51 5.84 -1.14
N GLU A 145 24.55 6.41 -1.74
CA GLU A 145 25.07 7.76 -1.52
C GLU A 145 24.23 8.88 -2.20
N THR A 146 22.91 8.85 -2.09
CA THR A 146 22.03 9.95 -2.55
C THR A 146 22.06 10.25 -4.06
N ASN A 147 21.11 9.68 -4.79
CA ASN A 147 20.45 10.41 -5.86
C ASN A 147 19.02 9.92 -6.04
N LEU A 148 18.09 10.52 -5.28
CA LEU A 148 16.66 10.39 -5.52
C LEU A 148 16.32 11.24 -6.75
N GLN A 149 16.65 10.75 -7.95
CA GLN A 149 15.84 11.11 -9.10
C GLN A 149 14.40 10.78 -8.72
N GLY A 150 13.57 11.84 -8.68
CA GLY A 150 12.26 11.81 -8.04
C GLY A 150 11.47 10.59 -8.46
N LEU A 151 10.74 10.00 -7.52
CA LEU A 151 9.92 8.79 -7.69
C LEU A 151 9.19 8.78 -9.05
N GLU A 152 8.72 9.94 -9.51
CA GLU A 152 8.10 10.14 -10.82
C GLU A 152 8.97 9.77 -12.04
N ASN A 153 10.25 10.11 -12.08
CA ASN A 153 11.15 9.75 -13.19
C ASN A 153 11.40 8.24 -13.19
N ARG A 154 11.65 7.67 -12.01
CA ARG A 154 11.79 6.22 -11.83
C ARG A 154 10.49 5.46 -12.16
N ILE A 155 9.32 6.08 -11.97
CA ILE A 155 8.01 5.52 -12.30
C ILE A 155 7.85 5.45 -13.83
N LYS A 156 8.24 6.53 -14.54
CA LYS A 156 8.19 6.62 -16.01
C LYS A 156 9.11 5.63 -16.70
N GLU A 157 10.30 5.39 -16.13
CA GLU A 157 11.29 4.46 -16.68
C GLU A 157 10.92 2.98 -16.50
N ALA A 158 10.07 2.65 -15.52
CA ALA A 158 9.77 1.27 -15.15
C ALA A 158 8.56 0.63 -15.84
N ASP A 159 7.86 1.35 -16.75
CA ASP A 159 6.68 0.84 -17.49
C ASP A 159 5.68 0.10 -16.58
N MET A 160 5.37 0.71 -15.44
CA MET A 160 4.46 0.17 -14.44
C MET A 160 3.01 0.19 -14.91
N PRO A 161 2.13 -0.66 -14.35
CA PRO A 161 0.69 -0.59 -14.62
C PRO A 161 0.20 0.85 -14.44
N PRO A 162 -0.39 1.48 -15.47
CA PRO A 162 -0.82 2.89 -15.41
C PRO A 162 -1.78 3.17 -14.24
N SER A 163 -2.49 2.15 -13.77
CA SER A 163 -3.37 2.19 -12.60
C SER A 163 -2.59 2.46 -11.31
N LEU A 164 -1.43 1.83 -11.09
CA LEU A 164 -0.73 1.88 -9.80
C LEU A 164 -0.16 3.28 -9.50
N TYR A 165 0.38 3.97 -10.51
CA TYR A 165 0.84 5.35 -10.32
C TYR A 165 -0.33 6.32 -10.07
N SER A 166 -1.44 6.10 -10.76
CA SER A 166 -2.67 6.89 -10.55
C SER A 166 -3.20 6.70 -9.14
N VAL A 167 -3.22 5.46 -8.63
CA VAL A 167 -3.57 5.11 -7.25
C VAL A 167 -2.65 5.82 -6.25
N TYR A 168 -1.34 5.79 -6.47
CA TYR A 168 -0.36 6.46 -5.62
C TYR A 168 -0.60 7.98 -5.54
N ARG A 169 -0.81 8.63 -6.69
CA ARG A 169 -1.12 10.07 -6.73
C ARG A 169 -2.39 10.40 -5.96
N ILE A 170 -3.43 9.58 -6.07
CA ILE A 170 -4.69 9.77 -5.35
C ILE A 170 -4.45 9.64 -3.83
N CYS A 171 -3.68 8.64 -3.39
CA CYS A 171 -3.35 8.46 -1.97
C CYS A 171 -2.51 9.61 -1.41
N CYS A 172 -1.54 10.11 -2.17
CA CYS A 172 -0.76 11.30 -1.81
C CYS A 172 -1.62 12.56 -1.66
N ALA A 173 -2.57 12.77 -2.58
CA ALA A 173 -3.52 13.86 -2.49
C ALA A 173 -4.38 13.74 -1.22
N ALA A 174 -4.91 12.55 -0.92
CA ALA A 174 -5.75 12.30 0.25
C ALA A 174 -5.01 12.57 1.59
N ALA A 175 -3.70 12.34 1.64
CA ALA A 175 -2.87 12.62 2.81
C ALA A 175 -2.52 14.11 2.96
N HIS A 176 -2.69 14.92 1.91
CA HIS A 176 -2.23 16.30 1.91
C HIS A 176 -3.16 17.22 2.73
N PRO A 177 -2.64 18.04 3.67
CA PRO A 177 -3.45 18.94 4.49
C PRO A 177 -4.30 19.92 3.68
N ALA A 178 -3.82 20.36 2.51
CA ALA A 178 -4.58 21.25 1.64
C ALA A 178 -5.86 20.61 1.11
N VAL A 179 -5.97 19.28 0.94
CA VAL A 179 -7.25 18.65 0.55
C VAL A 179 -8.32 18.88 1.62
N LYS A 180 -7.95 18.96 2.90
CA LYS A 180 -8.85 19.43 3.97
C LYS A 180 -9.23 20.91 3.86
N VAL A 181 -8.41 21.73 3.18
CA VAL A 181 -8.69 23.15 2.88
C VAL A 181 -9.65 23.27 1.69
N TRP A 182 -9.46 22.51 0.61
CA TRP A 182 -10.38 22.45 -0.53
C TRP A 182 -11.80 22.01 -0.13
N GLU A 183 -11.92 21.24 0.94
CA GLU A 183 -13.20 20.74 1.47
C GLU A 183 -13.82 21.64 2.55
N LYS A 184 -13.01 22.41 3.29
CA LYS A 184 -13.51 23.42 4.25
C LYS A 184 -14.25 24.58 3.57
N PHE A 185 -14.06 24.77 2.27
CA PHE A 185 -14.79 25.75 1.46
C PHE A 185 -16.03 25.15 0.76
N GLN A 186 -16.42 23.91 1.06
CA GLN A 186 -17.68 23.32 0.60
C GLN A 186 -18.85 23.51 1.59
N GLU A 187 -18.63 24.11 2.76
CA GLU A 187 -19.73 24.62 3.60
C GLU A 187 -20.16 26.00 3.08
N ASP A 188 -21.08 25.98 2.12
CA ASP A 188 -22.37 26.70 2.16
C ASP A 188 -22.99 26.74 0.75
N GLY A 189 -23.86 25.77 0.46
CA GLY A 189 -24.91 25.92 -0.54
C GLY A 189 -24.56 25.78 -2.03
N SER A 190 -23.37 25.30 -2.40
CA SER A 190 -23.09 24.97 -3.81
C SER A 190 -23.29 23.48 -4.10
N ASN A 191 -24.20 23.17 -5.03
CA ASN A 191 -24.39 21.85 -5.65
C ASN A 191 -23.18 21.47 -6.53
N GLY A 192 -21.98 21.47 -5.94
CA GLY A 192 -20.80 20.87 -6.54
C GLY A 192 -20.87 19.35 -6.47
N PRO A 193 -20.12 18.62 -7.31
CA PRO A 193 -19.99 17.18 -7.15
C PRO A 193 -19.47 16.92 -5.74
N GLY A 194 -20.18 16.08 -4.98
CA GLY A 194 -19.79 15.67 -3.64
C GLY A 194 -18.35 15.15 -3.62
N SER A 195 -17.79 14.99 -2.42
CA SER A 195 -16.40 14.53 -2.27
C SER A 195 -16.04 13.40 -3.23
N LEU A 196 -15.00 13.61 -4.05
CA LEU A 196 -14.54 12.67 -5.08
C LEU A 196 -14.08 11.32 -4.52
N ILE A 197 -13.89 11.21 -3.20
CA ILE A 197 -13.52 9.97 -2.52
C ILE A 197 -14.71 9.52 -1.67
N ASP A 198 -15.53 8.65 -2.27
CA ASP A 198 -16.65 7.99 -1.62
C ASP A 198 -16.24 6.62 -1.04
N THR A 199 -17.19 5.94 -0.38
CA THR A 199 -16.99 4.60 0.21
C THR A 199 -16.55 3.58 -0.84
N TYR A 200 -17.15 3.60 -2.03
CA TYR A 200 -16.78 2.71 -3.13
C TYR A 200 -15.31 2.91 -3.53
N THR A 201 -14.89 4.15 -3.75
CA THR A 201 -13.52 4.52 -4.15
C THR A 201 -12.53 4.09 -3.07
N ALA A 202 -12.84 4.31 -1.79
CA ALA A 202 -11.98 3.86 -0.70
C ALA A 202 -11.87 2.33 -0.62
N CYS A 203 -12.97 1.59 -0.79
CA CYS A 203 -12.94 0.12 -0.85
C CYS A 203 -12.10 -0.38 -2.02
N TRP A 204 -12.26 0.22 -3.20
CA TRP A 204 -11.50 -0.14 -4.39
C TRP A 204 -10.00 0.11 -4.19
N MET A 205 -9.63 1.27 -3.62
CA MET A 205 -8.23 1.62 -3.32
C MET A 205 -7.59 0.67 -2.30
N ALA A 206 -8.29 0.38 -1.20
CA ALA A 206 -7.81 -0.55 -0.18
C ALA A 206 -7.56 -1.95 -0.78
N ALA A 207 -8.50 -2.47 -1.57
CA ALA A 207 -8.34 -3.76 -2.23
C ALA A 207 -7.23 -3.76 -3.30
N GLN A 208 -7.16 -2.72 -4.15
CA GLN A 208 -6.15 -2.61 -5.21
C GLN A 208 -4.73 -2.50 -4.65
N SER A 209 -4.54 -1.77 -3.56
CA SER A 209 -3.22 -1.61 -2.95
C SER A 209 -2.62 -2.97 -2.56
N ILE A 210 -3.41 -3.84 -1.93
CA ILE A 210 -2.99 -5.18 -1.52
C ILE A 210 -2.80 -6.12 -2.70
N PHE A 211 -3.72 -6.06 -3.66
CA PHE A 211 -3.64 -6.83 -4.89
C PHE A 211 -2.29 -6.62 -5.60
N HIS A 212 -1.88 -5.35 -5.76
CA HIS A 212 -0.61 -5.03 -6.38
C HIS A 212 0.59 -5.45 -5.53
N LEU A 213 0.54 -5.29 -4.21
CA LEU A 213 1.61 -5.72 -3.31
C LEU A 213 1.86 -7.23 -3.45
N VAL A 214 0.79 -8.03 -3.43
CA VAL A 214 0.85 -9.49 -3.53
C VAL A 214 1.41 -9.95 -4.88
N ILE A 215 0.97 -9.36 -5.99
CA ILE A 215 1.55 -9.65 -7.31
C ILE A 215 3.05 -9.34 -7.33
N GLY A 216 3.43 -8.15 -6.83
CA GLY A 216 4.84 -7.75 -6.75
C GLY A 216 5.67 -8.73 -5.93
N SER A 217 5.13 -9.22 -4.82
CA SER A 217 5.78 -10.23 -3.97
C SER A 217 5.99 -11.56 -4.69
N TYR A 218 4.97 -12.10 -5.38
CA TYR A 218 5.14 -13.34 -6.15
C TYR A 218 6.16 -13.19 -7.28
N MET A 219 6.06 -12.09 -8.02
CA MET A 219 7.00 -11.82 -9.11
C MET A 219 8.45 -11.72 -8.62
N LEU A 220 8.68 -11.10 -7.45
CA LEU A 220 10.00 -10.98 -6.86
C LEU A 220 10.53 -12.30 -6.28
N THR A 221 9.67 -13.05 -5.60
CA THR A 221 10.03 -14.30 -4.93
C THR A 221 10.26 -15.44 -5.94
N LYS A 222 9.75 -15.34 -7.17
CA LYS A 222 9.76 -16.38 -8.20
C LYS A 222 9.07 -17.69 -7.75
N ILE A 223 8.19 -17.61 -6.77
CA ILE A 223 7.33 -18.73 -6.38
C ILE A 223 6.32 -18.93 -7.51
N GLU A 224 6.24 -20.14 -8.05
CA GLU A 224 5.26 -20.47 -9.09
C GLU A 224 3.84 -20.28 -8.54
N ILE A 225 3.10 -19.34 -9.14
CA ILE A 225 1.69 -19.15 -8.86
C ILE A 225 0.92 -20.26 -9.59
N ARG A 226 0.13 -21.06 -8.88
CA ARG A 226 -0.77 -22.03 -9.54
C ARG A 226 -1.85 -21.25 -10.29
N ASP A 227 -2.20 -21.65 -11.52
CA ASP A 227 -3.10 -20.90 -12.42
C ASP A 227 -4.49 -20.60 -11.81
N ASP A 228 -4.95 -21.40 -10.85
CA ASP A 228 -6.20 -21.20 -10.09
C ASP A 228 -6.09 -20.17 -8.95
N GLU A 229 -4.88 -19.73 -8.63
CA GLU A 229 -4.52 -18.76 -7.59
C GLU A 229 -4.03 -17.42 -8.18
N PHE A 230 -4.09 -17.25 -9.51
CA PHE A 230 -3.68 -16.00 -10.12
C PHE A 230 -4.49 -14.84 -9.52
N PRO A 231 -3.84 -13.79 -8.98
CA PRO A 231 -4.54 -12.72 -8.28
C PRO A 231 -5.70 -12.13 -9.11
N GLN A 232 -5.59 -12.12 -10.44
CA GLN A 232 -6.63 -11.61 -11.33
C GLN A 232 -7.95 -12.39 -11.23
N LYS A 233 -7.89 -13.71 -11.07
CA LYS A 233 -9.07 -14.55 -10.84
C LYS A 233 -9.66 -14.27 -9.47
N TRP A 234 -8.82 -14.09 -8.44
CA TRP A 234 -9.28 -13.64 -7.12
C TRP A 234 -10.00 -12.27 -7.21
N TRP A 235 -9.45 -11.34 -7.99
CA TRP A 235 -10.04 -10.03 -8.20
C TRP A 235 -11.42 -10.14 -8.86
N THR A 236 -11.51 -10.82 -10.00
CA THR A 236 -12.75 -10.96 -10.76
C THR A 236 -13.81 -11.80 -10.06
N ASP A 237 -13.42 -12.92 -9.42
CA ASP A 237 -14.39 -13.85 -8.84
C ASP A 237 -14.85 -13.44 -7.43
N LYS A 238 -13.99 -12.76 -6.65
CA LYS A 238 -14.26 -12.48 -5.23
C LYS A 238 -14.40 -10.99 -4.90
N VAL A 239 -13.61 -10.12 -5.54
CA VAL A 239 -13.56 -8.70 -5.18
C VAL A 239 -14.54 -7.86 -5.99
N GLU A 240 -14.51 -7.97 -7.31
CA GLU A 240 -15.38 -7.19 -8.21
C GLU A 240 -16.87 -7.32 -7.86
N PRO A 241 -17.42 -8.51 -7.56
CA PRO A 241 -18.85 -8.64 -7.24
C PRO A 241 -19.24 -7.84 -5.98
N LEU A 242 -18.36 -7.77 -4.98
CA LEU A 242 -18.60 -7.02 -3.75
C LEU A 242 -18.50 -5.51 -3.99
N LEU A 243 -17.50 -5.07 -4.75
CA LEU A 243 -17.33 -3.66 -5.13
C LEU A 243 -18.49 -3.15 -5.98
N ASP A 244 -18.97 -3.96 -6.93
CA ASP A 244 -20.12 -3.64 -7.78
C ASP A 244 -21.40 -3.45 -6.96
N GLN A 245 -21.61 -4.31 -5.96
CA GLN A 245 -22.73 -4.13 -5.04
C GLN A 245 -22.60 -2.81 -4.28
N ILE A 246 -21.45 -2.53 -3.67
CA ILE A 246 -21.19 -1.27 -2.93
C ILE A 246 -21.42 -0.05 -3.83
N LYS A 247 -20.99 -0.11 -5.10
CA LYS A 247 -21.21 0.94 -6.09
C LYS A 247 -22.69 1.19 -6.35
N ARG A 248 -23.47 0.12 -6.57
CA ARG A 248 -24.92 0.21 -6.82
C ARG A 248 -25.68 0.81 -5.63
N THR A 249 -25.34 0.42 -4.41
CA THR A 249 -25.99 0.98 -3.20
C THR A 249 -25.61 2.44 -2.99
N SER A 250 -24.36 2.82 -3.27
CA SER A 250 -23.89 4.22 -3.17
C SER A 250 -24.55 5.15 -4.20
N LEU A 251 -24.92 4.62 -5.37
CA LEU A 251 -25.61 5.37 -6.42
C LEU A 251 -27.15 5.36 -6.24
N GLY A 252 -27.71 4.27 -5.69
CA GLY A 252 -29.15 4.13 -5.47
C GLY A 252 -29.72 5.05 -4.39
N SER A 253 -28.88 5.52 -3.45
CA SER A 253 -29.28 6.49 -2.41
C SER A 253 -29.44 7.93 -2.91
N VAL A 254 -29.10 8.23 -4.17
CA VAL A 254 -29.20 9.59 -4.75
C VAL A 254 -30.57 9.85 -5.41
N ASN A 255 -31.35 8.81 -5.73
CA ASN A 255 -32.58 8.94 -6.53
C ASN A 255 -33.90 8.84 -5.75
N THR A 256 -33.88 8.85 -4.42
CA THR A 256 -35.12 8.72 -3.59
C THR A 256 -35.49 9.98 -2.80
N SER A 257 -34.86 11.12 -3.07
CA SER A 257 -35.18 12.41 -2.41
C SER A 257 -36.10 13.33 -3.23
N GLU A 258 -36.69 12.85 -4.32
CA GLU A 258 -37.74 13.54 -5.08
C GLU A 258 -38.99 12.65 -5.22
N GLN A 259 -39.71 12.42 -4.12
CA GLN A 259 -41.15 12.08 -4.14
C GLN A 259 -41.85 12.68 -2.92
#